data_AF-A0AAW0ILE2-F1
#
_entry.id   AF-A0AAW0ILE2-F1
#
_cell.length_a   1.000
_cell.length_b   1.000
_cell.length_c   1.000
_cell.angle_alpha   90.00
_cell.angle_beta   90.00
_cell.angle_gamma   90.00
#
_symmetry.space_group_name_H-M   'P 1'
#
loop_
_entity.id
_entity.type
_entity.pdbx_description
1 polymer ?
#
loop_
_entity_poly.entity_id
_entity_poly.type
_entity_poly.pdbx_seq_one_letter_code
_entity_poly.pdbx_strand_id
1 'polypeptide(L)'
;MATKSKERENDELISPLVPTKRRKNANRDTANSDVCFIGKPLSATEASDRWPHRYQSKSKVKREEVAGGKEEGSKSEDKEVLQARCHYTQAMIDGSIYNLNDDAYVQAEDGKPDYIARIIELFEGIDRELYFTAQWFYRAEDTVIKDHAELIDKRRVFLSDVKDENPLNCIVSKMKIALVSPNVDLVTKEKTIPPCDLYYDMKYSLSFLTFANIVIDNLEQSKTENDKSSISSDTKSNHPIGDAIVAIEESKKSEMTLLDLYSGCGAMSTGLSIGAVISGVKLLPLINTISLYLAIKRWAVDINPHACESLRLNHAKTEVRWKGYGSSEDTWEPIEGLSQCKEKLKEFVTKGYKSKILPLPGDVDFICGGPPCQGVSGFNRFRNQEAPLDDVKNRQLLVFMDIIEHLKPRYVLMENVVDILKFAGGFLGRYAIGRLVSMNYQARLGMMAAGSYGLPQFRMRVFLWGACPTE
;
A
#
# COMPACT_ATOMS: atom_id res chain seq x y z
N MET A 1 29.37 20.89 18.68
CA MET A 1 28.30 21.52 17.87
C MET A 1 27.91 20.56 16.77
N ALA A 2 26.95 19.69 17.02
CA ALA A 2 26.37 18.80 16.03
C ALA A 2 24.90 19.21 15.88
N THR A 3 24.57 19.78 14.73
CA THR A 3 23.26 20.38 14.44
C THR A 3 22.20 19.30 14.24
N LYS A 4 21.10 19.44 14.98
CA LYS A 4 19.79 18.82 14.72
C LYS A 4 19.40 19.08 13.26
N SER A 5 19.51 18.08 12.39
CA SER A 5 18.91 18.07 11.06
C SER A 5 18.86 16.63 10.54
N LYS A 6 17.77 15.91 10.78
CA LYS A 6 17.57 14.60 10.12
C LYS A 6 16.12 14.09 9.98
N GLU A 7 15.12 14.83 10.46
CA GLU A 7 13.72 14.44 10.24
C GLU A 7 13.02 15.18 9.08
N ARG A 8 13.56 16.30 8.58
CA ARG A 8 12.91 17.09 7.51
C ARG A 8 13.16 16.60 6.07
N GLU A 9 14.24 15.87 5.80
CA GLU A 9 14.58 15.48 4.42
C GLU A 9 13.67 14.38 3.84
N ASN A 10 13.06 13.53 4.69
CA ASN A 10 12.17 12.47 4.20
C ASN A 10 10.82 13.01 3.70
N ASP A 11 10.28 14.05 4.35
CA ASP A 11 9.02 14.69 3.94
C ASP A 11 9.16 15.44 2.60
N GLU A 12 10.32 16.04 2.32
CA GLU A 12 10.58 16.74 1.05
C GLU A 12 10.71 15.78 -0.15
N LEU A 13 11.19 14.55 0.05
CA LEU A 13 11.37 13.57 -1.02
C LEU A 13 10.06 12.88 -1.45
N ILE A 14 9.11 12.73 -0.52
CA ILE A 14 7.76 12.22 -0.79
C ILE A 14 6.81 13.37 -1.14
N SER A 15 7.17 14.62 -0.87
CA SER A 15 6.37 15.81 -1.21
C SER A 15 5.80 15.85 -2.64
N PRO A 16 6.49 15.35 -3.71
CA PRO A 16 5.88 15.31 -5.05
C PRO A 16 4.72 14.31 -5.11
N LEU A 17 4.79 13.23 -4.31
CA LEU A 17 3.88 12.09 -4.28
C LEU A 17 2.70 12.31 -3.33
N VAL A 18 2.82 13.22 -2.36
CA VAL A 18 1.73 13.61 -1.47
C VAL A 18 0.77 14.55 -2.21
N PRO A 19 -0.53 14.26 -2.22
CA PRO A 19 -1.55 15.20 -2.69
C PRO A 19 -1.51 16.46 -1.81
N THR A 20 -1.57 17.65 -2.40
CA THR A 20 -1.62 18.91 -1.64
C THR A 20 -2.71 18.82 -0.57
N LYS A 21 -2.34 19.04 0.71
CA LYS A 21 -3.29 19.07 1.84
C LYS A 21 -4.51 19.91 1.44
N ARG A 22 -5.68 19.27 1.39
CA ARG A 22 -6.95 19.94 1.07
C ARG A 22 -7.17 21.03 2.13
N ARG A 23 -7.08 22.27 1.69
CA ARG A 23 -7.27 23.45 2.54
C ARG A 23 -8.02 24.45 1.70
N LYS A 24 -9.28 24.71 2.07
CA LYS A 24 -9.86 26.04 2.38
C LYS A 24 -11.32 26.18 1.96
N ASN A 25 -11.98 27.01 2.75
CA ASN A 25 -13.08 27.95 2.45
C ASN A 25 -13.62 27.94 1.02
N ALA A 26 -14.80 27.37 0.86
CA ALA A 26 -15.75 27.78 -0.16
C ALA A 26 -16.80 28.68 0.51
N ASN A 27 -16.92 29.93 0.08
CA ASN A 27 -18.06 30.79 0.42
C ASN A 27 -19.13 30.52 -0.64
N ARG A 28 -20.18 29.79 -0.28
CA ARG A 28 -21.40 29.76 -1.09
C ARG A 28 -22.22 30.99 -0.67
N ASP A 29 -22.47 31.90 -1.62
CA ASP A 29 -23.34 33.05 -1.39
C ASP A 29 -24.69 32.57 -0.84
N THR A 30 -25.11 33.20 0.25
CA THR A 30 -26.34 32.91 1.00
C THR A 30 -27.57 33.30 0.20
N ALA A 31 -27.99 32.44 -0.71
CA ALA A 31 -29.31 32.49 -1.33
C ALA A 31 -30.09 31.22 -0.97
N ASN A 32 -30.81 31.29 0.15
CA ASN A 32 -31.98 30.46 0.50
C ASN A 32 -31.81 28.93 0.32
N SER A 33 -30.80 28.32 0.95
CA SER A 33 -30.70 26.87 1.06
C SER A 33 -31.43 26.37 2.31
N ASP A 34 -32.39 25.45 2.16
CA ASP A 34 -33.05 24.74 3.27
C ASP A 34 -32.03 23.77 3.91
N VAL A 35 -31.15 24.32 4.77
CA VAL A 35 -30.08 23.59 5.45
C VAL A 35 -30.33 23.61 6.95
N CYS A 36 -30.60 22.44 7.54
CA CYS A 36 -30.82 22.31 8.98
C CYS A 36 -30.55 20.89 9.47
N PHE A 37 -30.33 20.72 10.78
CA PHE A 37 -30.35 19.40 11.40
C PHE A 37 -31.78 18.91 11.65
N ILE A 38 -32.00 17.60 11.52
CA ILE A 38 -33.30 16.97 11.71
C ILE A 38 -33.30 16.19 13.03
N GLY A 39 -34.40 16.31 13.78
CA GLY A 39 -34.62 15.54 15.01
C GLY A 39 -34.04 16.20 16.26
N LYS A 40 -34.08 15.46 17.38
CA LYS A 40 -33.50 15.92 18.64
C LYS A 40 -31.98 15.72 18.62
N PRO A 41 -31.20 16.61 19.25
CA PRO A 41 -29.78 16.37 19.43
C PRO A 41 -29.53 15.08 20.22
N LEU A 42 -28.41 14.43 19.93
CA LEU A 42 -27.90 13.31 20.71
C LEU A 42 -27.69 13.73 22.17
N SER A 43 -27.86 12.77 23.09
CA SER A 43 -27.62 13.04 24.51
C SER A 43 -26.17 13.48 24.73
N ALA A 44 -25.94 14.40 25.67
CA ALA A 44 -24.60 14.91 25.94
C ALA A 44 -23.61 13.79 26.32
N THR A 45 -24.08 12.77 27.04
CA THR A 45 -23.30 11.59 27.40
C THR A 45 -22.89 10.79 26.16
N GLU A 46 -23.86 10.39 25.32
CA GLU A 46 -23.58 9.63 24.11
C GLU A 46 -22.65 10.38 23.15
N ALA A 47 -22.89 11.68 22.95
CA ALA A 47 -22.07 12.50 22.08
C ALA A 47 -20.64 12.67 22.62
N SER A 48 -20.48 12.84 23.94
CA SER A 48 -19.16 12.94 24.58
C SER A 48 -18.41 11.61 24.58
N ASP A 49 -19.11 10.47 24.66
CA ASP A 49 -18.49 9.15 24.59
C ASP A 49 -17.99 8.84 23.17
N ARG A 50 -18.78 9.21 22.15
CA ARG A 50 -18.43 8.99 20.73
C ARG A 50 -17.37 9.98 20.23
N TRP A 51 -17.46 11.24 20.63
CA TRP A 51 -16.59 12.32 20.14
C TRP A 51 -16.01 13.15 21.29
N PRO A 52 -15.20 12.53 22.18
CA PRO A 52 -14.70 13.20 23.39
C PRO A 52 -13.84 14.44 23.09
N HIS A 53 -13.17 14.45 21.93
CA HIS A 53 -12.34 15.57 21.47
C HIS A 53 -13.15 16.86 21.19
N ARG A 54 -14.47 16.77 20.97
CA ARG A 54 -15.38 17.90 20.71
C ARG A 54 -15.89 18.60 21.98
N TYR A 55 -15.70 17.99 23.15
CA TYR A 55 -16.34 18.39 24.42
C TYR A 55 -15.33 18.68 25.53
N GLN A 56 -14.08 18.96 25.18
CA GLN A 56 -13.04 19.16 26.18
C GLN A 56 -13.18 20.54 26.84
N SER A 57 -13.01 20.58 28.17
CA SER A 57 -12.90 21.85 28.90
C SER A 57 -11.64 22.60 28.46
N LYS A 58 -11.76 23.90 28.19
CA LYS A 58 -10.64 24.83 27.88
C LYS A 58 -9.46 24.74 28.86
N SER A 59 -9.65 24.18 30.07
CA SER A 59 -8.60 23.99 31.07
C SER A 59 -7.68 22.77 30.82
N LYS A 60 -8.07 21.80 29.99
CA LYS A 60 -7.25 20.60 29.69
C LYS A 60 -6.29 20.80 28.50
N VAL A 61 -6.67 21.61 27.51
CA VAL A 61 -5.82 21.93 26.34
C VAL A 61 -4.47 22.53 26.78
N LYS A 62 -4.46 23.38 27.82
CA LYS A 62 -3.22 23.93 28.40
C LYS A 62 -2.43 22.98 29.30
N ARG A 63 -3.01 21.88 29.78
CA ARG A 63 -2.31 20.97 30.73
C ARG A 63 -1.48 19.90 30.02
N GLU A 64 -1.87 19.49 28.81
CA GLU A 64 -1.05 18.61 27.98
C GLU A 64 0.17 19.33 27.39
N GLU A 65 0.07 20.65 27.14
CA GLU A 65 1.19 21.50 26.70
C GLU A 65 2.33 21.66 27.75
N VAL A 66 2.04 21.49 29.05
CA VAL A 66 3.03 21.71 30.12
C VAL A 66 3.72 20.42 30.55
N ALA A 67 3.20 19.24 30.18
CA ALA A 67 3.78 17.94 30.51
C ALA A 67 4.71 17.36 29.43
N GLY A 68 4.71 17.93 28.23
CA GLY A 68 5.66 17.60 27.16
C GLY A 68 6.88 18.51 27.21
N GLY A 69 8.05 17.95 27.51
CA GLY A 69 9.31 18.69 27.60
C GLY A 69 9.60 19.53 26.34
N LYS A 70 10.10 20.74 26.57
CA LYS A 70 10.58 21.66 25.53
C LYS A 70 11.60 20.98 24.62
N GLU A 71 11.20 20.64 23.41
CA GLU A 71 12.11 20.50 22.28
C GLU A 71 11.76 21.50 21.19
N GLU A 72 12.62 22.51 21.03
CA GLU A 72 12.57 23.46 19.93
C GLU A 72 12.87 22.72 18.61
N GLY A 73 11.97 22.81 17.61
CA GLY A 73 12.36 22.45 16.24
C GLY A 73 11.33 21.98 15.20
N SER A 74 10.01 22.13 15.35
CA SER A 74 9.07 21.89 14.23
C SER A 74 7.79 22.70 14.42
N LYS A 75 7.47 23.60 13.48
CA LYS A 75 6.15 24.23 13.42
C LYS A 75 5.17 23.20 12.84
N SER A 76 4.65 22.29 13.66
CA SER A 76 3.34 21.70 13.37
C SER A 76 2.32 22.81 13.54
N GLU A 77 1.55 23.10 12.50
CA GLU A 77 0.34 23.90 12.67
C GLU A 77 -0.63 23.06 13.50
N ASP A 78 -0.65 23.29 14.82
CA ASP A 78 -1.63 22.69 15.73
C ASP A 78 -3.03 23.15 15.27
N LYS A 79 -3.76 22.26 14.58
CA LYS A 79 -5.15 22.53 14.18
C LYS A 79 -5.99 22.57 15.45
N GLU A 80 -6.47 23.75 15.81
CA GLU A 80 -7.44 23.94 16.89
C GLU A 80 -8.71 23.13 16.57
N VAL A 81 -9.02 22.13 17.40
CA VAL A 81 -10.16 21.24 17.19
C VAL A 81 -11.46 22.01 17.44
N LEU A 82 -12.32 22.09 16.42
CA LEU A 82 -13.62 22.76 16.52
C LEU A 82 -14.50 22.09 17.59
N GLN A 83 -14.92 22.85 18.60
CA GLN A 83 -15.73 22.32 19.71
C GLN A 83 -17.22 22.30 19.33
N ALA A 84 -17.92 21.25 19.77
CA ALA A 84 -19.34 21.05 19.46
C ALA A 84 -20.23 21.49 20.64
N ARG A 85 -21.36 22.11 20.31
CA ARG A 85 -22.46 22.36 21.24
C ARG A 85 -23.31 21.10 21.42
N CYS A 86 -23.66 20.45 20.32
CA CYS A 86 -24.42 19.21 20.29
C CYS A 86 -24.22 18.48 18.95
N HIS A 87 -24.48 17.17 18.93
CA HIS A 87 -24.44 16.35 17.71
C HIS A 87 -25.83 15.90 17.29
N TYR A 88 -25.97 15.57 16.01
CA TYR A 88 -27.17 15.07 15.37
C TYR A 88 -26.85 13.81 14.56
N THR A 89 -27.89 13.09 14.15
CA THR A 89 -27.77 11.91 13.29
C THR A 89 -28.20 12.17 11.86
N GLN A 90 -28.93 13.27 11.63
CA GLN A 90 -29.55 13.60 10.35
C GLN A 90 -29.49 15.10 10.05
N ALA A 91 -29.40 15.43 8.76
CA ALA A 91 -29.45 16.79 8.24
C ALA A 91 -30.33 16.85 6.98
N MET A 92 -30.98 18.00 6.77
CA MET A 92 -31.64 18.37 5.52
C MET A 92 -30.73 19.34 4.78
N ILE A 93 -30.45 19.07 3.50
CA ILE A 93 -29.74 19.97 2.60
C ILE A 93 -30.52 20.00 1.29
N ASP A 94 -31.01 21.16 0.89
CA ASP A 94 -31.73 21.39 -0.37
C ASP A 94 -32.86 20.37 -0.61
N GLY A 95 -33.65 20.09 0.45
CA GLY A 95 -34.78 19.16 0.42
C GLY A 95 -34.42 17.67 0.50
N SER A 96 -33.13 17.32 0.56
CA SER A 96 -32.65 15.94 0.69
C SER A 96 -32.19 15.63 2.12
N ILE A 97 -32.50 14.42 2.61
CA ILE A 97 -32.10 13.97 3.95
C ILE A 97 -30.80 13.18 3.88
N TYR A 98 -29.85 13.58 4.71
CA TYR A 98 -28.54 12.94 4.90
C TYR A 98 -28.44 12.39 6.32
N ASN A 99 -27.89 11.20 6.45
CA ASN A 99 -27.67 10.48 7.70
C ASN A 99 -26.17 10.30 7.93
N LEU A 100 -25.79 9.97 9.17
CA LEU A 100 -24.45 9.45 9.43
C LEU A 100 -24.17 8.20 8.56
N ASN A 101 -22.96 8.16 8.03
CA ASN A 101 -22.42 7.18 7.09
C ASN A 101 -23.00 7.23 5.67
N ASP A 102 -23.86 8.19 5.34
CA ASP A 102 -24.16 8.46 3.94
C ASP A 102 -22.90 9.00 3.23
N ASP A 103 -22.74 8.60 1.97
CA ASP A 103 -21.68 9.10 1.10
C ASP A 103 -22.22 10.24 0.22
N ALA A 104 -21.40 11.26 -0.03
CA ALA A 104 -21.82 12.46 -0.75
C ALA A 104 -20.68 13.11 -1.54
N TYR A 105 -21.06 13.85 -2.58
CA TYR A 105 -20.21 14.87 -3.18
C TYR A 105 -20.15 16.11 -2.28
N VAL A 106 -18.95 16.64 -2.11
CA VAL A 106 -18.67 17.85 -1.34
C VAL A 106 -17.98 18.84 -2.24
N GLN A 107 -18.46 20.09 -2.23
CA GLN A 107 -18.01 21.13 -3.13
C GLN A 107 -16.49 21.34 -3.02
N ALA A 108 -15.81 21.29 -4.16
CA ALA A 108 -14.39 21.59 -4.26
C ALA A 108 -14.14 23.08 -4.57
N GLU A 109 -12.87 23.45 -4.69
CA GLU A 109 -12.51 24.79 -5.18
C GLU A 109 -12.92 24.98 -6.65
N ASP A 110 -13.13 26.23 -7.06
CA ASP A 110 -13.55 26.57 -8.42
C ASP A 110 -12.68 25.92 -9.49
N GLY A 111 -13.33 25.25 -10.44
CA GLY A 111 -12.67 24.57 -11.56
C GLY A 111 -12.09 23.19 -11.24
N LYS A 112 -12.30 22.66 -10.03
CA LYS A 112 -11.93 21.29 -9.65
C LYS A 112 -13.15 20.37 -9.53
N PRO A 113 -12.97 19.06 -9.71
CA PRO A 113 -14.04 18.10 -9.47
C PRO A 113 -14.41 18.07 -7.99
N ASP A 114 -15.70 17.87 -7.71
CA ASP A 114 -16.20 17.72 -6.35
C ASP A 114 -15.47 16.59 -5.61
N TYR A 115 -15.22 16.84 -4.33
CA TYR A 115 -14.66 15.86 -3.41
C TYR A 115 -15.70 14.79 -3.09
N ILE A 116 -15.22 13.60 -2.70
CA ILE A 116 -16.07 12.47 -2.31
C ILE A 116 -15.82 12.19 -0.83
N ALA A 117 -16.88 12.14 -0.03
CA ALA A 117 -16.76 11.94 1.41
C ALA A 117 -17.85 11.03 1.97
N ARG A 118 -17.52 10.36 3.08
CA ARG A 118 -18.48 9.79 4.02
C ARG A 118 -18.73 10.76 5.16
N ILE A 119 -20.00 10.98 5.49
CA ILE A 119 -20.40 11.83 6.61
C ILE A 119 -20.24 11.03 7.91
N ILE A 120 -19.28 11.37 8.76
CA ILE A 120 -19.01 10.63 10.01
C ILE A 120 -19.46 11.37 11.28
N GLU A 121 -19.69 12.68 11.19
CA GLU A 121 -20.23 13.51 12.27
C GLU A 121 -21.16 14.58 11.69
N LEU A 122 -22.21 14.93 12.43
CA LEU A 122 -23.10 16.06 12.15
C LEU A 122 -23.27 16.81 13.47
N PHE A 123 -22.87 18.08 13.52
CA PHE A 123 -22.85 18.82 14.79
C PHE A 123 -23.02 20.32 14.59
N GLU A 124 -23.56 20.95 15.63
CA GLU A 124 -23.58 22.40 15.74
C GLU A 124 -22.37 22.85 16.55
N GLY A 125 -21.60 23.79 16.02
CA GLY A 125 -20.43 24.35 16.71
C GLY A 125 -20.83 25.24 17.88
N ILE A 126 -19.87 25.57 18.74
CA ILE A 126 -20.06 26.56 19.82
C ILE A 126 -20.38 27.98 19.29
N ASP A 127 -20.00 28.23 18.03
CA ASP A 127 -20.33 29.41 17.23
C ASP A 127 -21.78 29.42 16.72
N ARG A 128 -22.52 28.32 16.91
CA ARG A 128 -23.89 28.07 16.41
C ARG A 128 -23.99 27.86 14.89
N GLU A 129 -22.86 27.62 14.23
CA GLU A 129 -22.85 27.22 12.82
C GLU A 129 -23.01 25.70 12.68
N LEU A 130 -23.51 25.26 11.52
CA LEU A 130 -23.81 23.86 11.25
C LEU A 130 -22.64 23.20 10.49
N TYR A 131 -22.10 22.13 11.05
CA TYR A 131 -20.94 21.43 10.51
C TYR A 131 -21.19 19.95 10.30
N PHE A 132 -20.39 19.36 9.43
CA PHE A 132 -20.20 17.92 9.35
C PHE A 132 -18.71 17.58 9.30
N THR A 133 -18.36 16.40 9.78
CA THR A 133 -17.01 15.85 9.59
C THR A 133 -17.03 14.88 8.43
N ALA A 134 -16.21 15.16 7.43
CA ALA A 134 -16.02 14.34 6.24
C ALA A 134 -14.87 13.35 6.46
N GLN A 135 -15.09 12.07 6.18
CA GLN A 135 -14.00 11.13 5.92
C GLN A 135 -13.83 10.99 4.40
N TRP A 136 -12.66 11.34 3.89
CA TRP A 136 -12.48 11.48 2.44
C TRP A 136 -12.23 10.14 1.73
N PHE A 137 -12.79 10.04 0.53
CA PHE A 137 -12.36 9.09 -0.49
C PHE A 137 -11.41 9.77 -1.48
N TYR A 138 -10.43 9.01 -1.95
CA TYR A 138 -9.50 9.41 -2.99
C TYR A 138 -9.86 8.71 -4.30
N ARG A 139 -9.97 9.46 -5.39
CA ARG A 139 -9.87 8.90 -6.75
C ARG A 139 -8.43 8.51 -7.03
N ALA A 140 -8.20 7.71 -8.07
CA ALA A 140 -6.83 7.38 -8.47
C ALA A 140 -5.98 8.63 -8.72
N GLU A 141 -6.53 9.66 -9.39
CA GLU A 141 -5.84 10.94 -9.64
C GLU A 141 -5.52 11.73 -8.35
N ASP A 142 -6.30 11.52 -7.28
CA ASP A 142 -6.07 12.17 -5.99
C ASP A 142 -4.93 11.50 -5.21
N THR A 143 -4.50 10.29 -5.57
CA THR A 143 -3.45 9.55 -4.84
C THR A 143 -2.04 9.85 -5.38
N VAL A 144 -1.03 9.08 -4.96
CA VAL A 144 0.28 9.12 -5.61
C VAL A 144 0.21 8.74 -7.10
N ILE A 145 -0.78 7.97 -7.55
CA ILE A 145 -0.87 7.49 -8.93
C ILE A 145 -0.93 8.68 -9.92
N LYS A 146 -1.67 9.74 -9.59
CA LYS A 146 -1.80 11.00 -10.37
C LYS A 146 -1.99 10.75 -11.87
N ASP A 147 -0.90 10.93 -12.63
CA ASP A 147 -0.88 10.94 -14.10
C ASP A 147 -1.10 9.55 -14.73
N HIS A 148 -1.20 8.50 -13.90
CA HIS A 148 -1.47 7.11 -14.31
C HIS A 148 -2.87 6.64 -13.89
N ALA A 149 -3.78 7.56 -13.59
CA ALA A 149 -5.13 7.24 -13.12
C ALA A 149 -5.94 6.41 -14.13
N GLU A 150 -5.62 6.49 -15.42
CA GLU A 150 -6.20 5.69 -16.48
C GLU A 150 -5.95 4.19 -16.35
N LEU A 151 -4.96 3.77 -15.55
CA LEU A 151 -4.74 2.36 -15.20
C LEU A 151 -5.84 1.81 -14.27
N ILE A 152 -6.62 2.68 -13.62
CA ILE A 152 -7.59 2.31 -12.60
C ILE A 152 -9.01 2.58 -13.12
N ASP A 153 -9.96 1.69 -12.81
CA ASP A 153 -11.39 1.94 -13.07
C ASP A 153 -11.80 3.29 -12.43
N LYS A 154 -12.36 4.19 -13.23
CA LYS A 154 -12.82 5.52 -12.79
C LYS A 154 -13.89 5.45 -11.68
N ARG A 155 -14.58 4.32 -11.53
CA ARG A 155 -15.55 4.09 -10.45
C ARG A 155 -14.91 3.58 -9.16
N ARG A 156 -13.64 3.15 -9.19
CA ARG A 156 -12.92 2.67 -8.01
C ARG A 156 -12.33 3.85 -7.25
N VAL A 157 -12.67 3.95 -5.98
CA VAL A 157 -12.12 4.94 -5.04
C VAL A 157 -11.51 4.26 -3.82
N PHE A 158 -10.72 5.02 -3.06
CA PHE A 158 -9.99 4.51 -1.90
C PHE A 158 -10.39 5.29 -0.64
N LEU A 159 -10.91 4.60 0.37
CA LEU A 159 -11.25 5.24 1.64
C LEU A 159 -9.97 5.69 2.36
N SER A 160 -9.94 6.88 2.95
CA SER A 160 -8.74 7.38 3.63
C SER A 160 -8.93 7.59 5.12
N ASP A 161 -7.82 7.71 5.84
CA ASP A 161 -7.80 8.08 7.27
C ASP A 161 -7.97 9.59 7.49
N VAL A 162 -7.89 10.40 6.43
CA VAL A 162 -8.02 11.86 6.47
C VAL A 162 -9.47 12.26 6.72
N LYS A 163 -9.64 13.10 7.74
CA LYS A 163 -10.91 13.67 8.16
C LYS A 163 -10.77 15.17 8.32
N ASP A 164 -11.77 15.92 7.85
CA ASP A 164 -11.82 17.37 8.02
C ASP A 164 -13.26 17.83 8.29
N GLU A 165 -13.39 18.89 9.08
CA GLU A 165 -14.65 19.58 9.35
C GLU A 165 -15.00 20.54 8.23
N ASN A 166 -16.26 20.56 7.84
CA ASN A 166 -16.77 21.42 6.77
C ASN A 166 -18.13 21.99 7.16
N PRO A 167 -18.45 23.23 6.75
CA PRO A 167 -19.81 23.75 6.82
C PRO A 167 -20.81 22.81 6.13
N LEU A 168 -22.01 22.68 6.71
CA LEU A 168 -23.03 21.74 6.24
C LEU A 168 -23.49 22.03 4.79
N ASN A 169 -23.45 23.31 4.37
CA ASN A 169 -23.83 23.75 3.03
C ASN A 169 -22.81 23.39 1.93
N CYS A 170 -21.65 22.82 2.28
CA CYS A 170 -20.68 22.30 1.30
C CYS A 170 -21.11 20.95 0.69
N ILE A 171 -22.09 20.27 1.27
CA ILE A 171 -22.63 19.02 0.70
C ILE A 171 -23.41 19.36 -0.59
N VAL A 172 -23.06 18.70 -1.69
CA VAL A 172 -23.63 18.95 -3.02
C VAL A 172 -24.76 17.97 -3.32
N SER A 173 -24.48 16.67 -3.24
CA SER A 173 -25.46 15.63 -3.55
C SER A 173 -25.10 14.29 -2.92
N LYS A 174 -26.11 13.47 -2.66
CA LYS A 174 -25.95 12.12 -2.13
C LYS A 174 -25.48 11.16 -3.22
N MET A 175 -24.67 10.18 -2.83
CA MET A 175 -24.24 9.11 -3.73
C MET A 175 -24.15 7.77 -3.01
N LYS A 176 -24.10 6.68 -3.79
CA LYS A 176 -23.97 5.33 -3.27
C LYS A 176 -22.58 4.78 -3.59
N ILE A 177 -21.77 4.56 -2.57
CA ILE A 177 -20.46 3.92 -2.69
C ILE A 177 -20.52 2.52 -2.08
N ALA A 178 -20.27 1.48 -2.88
CA ALA A 178 -20.32 0.11 -2.43
C ALA A 178 -18.95 -0.37 -1.89
N LEU A 179 -18.94 -0.96 -0.70
CA LEU A 179 -17.80 -1.78 -0.25
C LEU A 179 -17.86 -3.11 -0.98
N VAL A 180 -16.77 -3.47 -1.65
CA VAL A 180 -16.61 -4.74 -2.36
C VAL A 180 -15.57 -5.58 -1.65
N SER A 181 -15.75 -6.90 -1.67
CA SER A 181 -14.82 -7.83 -1.02
C SER A 181 -13.39 -7.58 -1.50
N PRO A 182 -12.43 -7.35 -0.59
CA PRO A 182 -11.04 -7.13 -0.97
C PRO A 182 -10.43 -8.40 -1.56
N ASN A 183 -10.76 -9.56 -0.99
CA ASN A 183 -10.07 -10.85 -1.18
C ASN A 183 -10.51 -11.64 -2.43
N VAL A 184 -10.98 -10.96 -3.48
CA VAL A 184 -11.38 -11.59 -4.74
C VAL A 184 -10.61 -11.01 -5.92
N ASP A 185 -10.38 -11.81 -6.94
CA ASP A 185 -9.74 -11.38 -8.18
C ASP A 185 -10.60 -10.35 -8.95
N LEU A 186 -9.98 -9.62 -9.88
CA LEU A 186 -10.66 -8.55 -10.63
C LEU A 186 -11.88 -9.02 -11.43
N VAL A 187 -11.85 -10.22 -12.01
CA VAL A 187 -12.95 -10.74 -12.83
C VAL A 187 -14.15 -11.08 -11.95
N THR A 188 -13.89 -11.68 -10.78
CA THR A 188 -14.92 -11.93 -9.78
C THR A 188 -15.44 -10.62 -9.18
N LYS A 189 -14.55 -9.65 -8.95
CA LYS A 189 -14.89 -8.33 -8.43
C LYS A 189 -15.88 -7.63 -9.35
N GLU A 190 -15.58 -7.54 -10.65
CA GLU A 190 -16.45 -6.89 -11.63
C GLU A 190 -17.88 -7.46 -11.66
N LYS A 191 -18.01 -8.79 -11.51
CA LYS A 191 -19.33 -9.47 -11.47
C LYS A 191 -20.11 -9.29 -10.17
N THR A 192 -19.43 -8.91 -9.09
CA THR A 192 -19.99 -8.83 -7.73
C THR A 192 -20.25 -7.39 -7.28
N ILE A 193 -19.82 -6.39 -8.05
CA ILE A 193 -20.13 -4.98 -7.78
C ILE A 193 -21.66 -4.78 -7.84
N PRO A 194 -22.32 -4.39 -6.74
CA PRO A 194 -23.75 -4.11 -6.76
C PRO A 194 -24.03 -2.81 -7.53
N PRO A 195 -25.30 -2.52 -7.88
CA PRO A 195 -25.65 -1.22 -8.46
C PRO A 195 -25.25 -0.07 -7.52
N CYS A 196 -24.26 0.72 -7.93
CA CYS A 196 -23.68 1.84 -7.17
C CYS A 196 -23.06 2.86 -8.14
N ASP A 197 -22.83 4.07 -7.64
CA ASP A 197 -22.16 5.13 -8.41
C ASP A 197 -20.66 4.89 -8.44
N LEU A 198 -20.09 4.54 -7.27
CA LEU A 198 -18.67 4.22 -7.07
C LEU A 198 -18.53 2.98 -6.19
N TYR A 199 -17.34 2.40 -6.15
CA TYR A 199 -17.03 1.31 -5.24
C TYR A 199 -15.63 1.42 -4.67
N TYR A 200 -15.40 0.73 -3.56
CA TYR A 200 -14.09 0.68 -2.91
C TYR A 200 -13.88 -0.68 -2.25
N ASP A 201 -12.62 -1.09 -2.20
CA ASP A 201 -12.16 -2.37 -1.66
C ASP A 201 -10.88 -2.20 -0.81
N MET A 202 -10.20 -1.06 -0.98
CA MET A 202 -8.97 -0.72 -0.28
C MET A 202 -9.09 0.65 0.39
N LYS A 203 -8.29 0.82 1.44
CA LYS A 203 -7.96 2.12 2.01
C LYS A 203 -6.68 2.68 1.40
N TYR A 204 -6.59 4.01 1.33
CA TYR A 204 -5.38 4.74 0.98
C TYR A 204 -4.90 5.57 2.17
N SER A 205 -3.65 5.37 2.56
CA SER A 205 -3.00 6.12 3.64
C SER A 205 -1.78 6.86 3.10
N LEU A 206 -1.64 8.14 3.46
CA LEU A 206 -0.50 8.95 3.03
C LEU A 206 0.83 8.41 3.59
N SER A 207 0.80 7.79 4.77
CA SER A 207 1.95 7.12 5.35
C SER A 207 2.41 5.97 4.46
N PHE A 208 3.63 6.09 3.92
CA PHE A 208 4.21 5.13 2.96
C PHE A 208 3.36 4.91 1.70
N LEU A 209 2.45 5.84 1.38
CA LEU A 209 1.61 5.80 0.19
C LEU A 209 0.89 4.46 0.06
N THR A 210 0.29 4.01 1.17
CA THR A 210 -0.15 2.63 1.36
C THR A 210 -1.56 2.44 0.83
N PHE A 211 -1.72 1.51 -0.11
CA PHE A 211 -2.98 0.89 -0.50
C PHE A 211 -3.09 -0.44 0.23
N ALA A 212 -4.08 -0.57 1.11
CA ALA A 212 -4.25 -1.78 1.90
C ALA A 212 -5.70 -2.23 1.88
N ASN A 213 -5.93 -3.52 2.07
CA ASN A 213 -7.27 -4.04 2.23
C ASN A 213 -7.95 -3.41 3.44
N ILE A 214 -9.28 -3.30 3.33
CA ILE A 214 -10.11 -2.96 4.47
C ILE A 214 -10.35 -4.24 5.25
N VAL A 215 -9.99 -4.22 6.53
CA VAL A 215 -10.32 -5.32 7.44
C VAL A 215 -11.84 -5.27 7.66
N ILE A 216 -12.56 -6.24 7.09
CA ILE A 216 -13.99 -6.43 7.33
C ILE A 216 -14.15 -7.26 8.60
N ASP A 217 -13.59 -6.79 9.71
CA ASP A 217 -13.97 -7.31 11.02
C ASP A 217 -15.06 -6.39 11.55
N ASN A 218 -16.27 -6.94 11.71
CA ASN A 218 -17.35 -6.36 12.51
C ASN A 218 -17.98 -5.03 12.05
N LEU A 219 -18.09 -4.77 10.75
CA LEU A 219 -19.04 -3.78 10.23
C LEU A 219 -20.52 -4.18 10.43
N GLU A 220 -20.79 -5.44 10.83
CA GLU A 220 -22.13 -5.95 11.14
C GLU A 220 -22.44 -6.10 12.65
N GLN A 221 -21.46 -5.97 13.55
CA GLN A 221 -21.69 -6.08 15.01
C GLN A 221 -22.09 -4.77 15.70
N SER A 222 -22.25 -3.66 14.96
CA SER A 222 -22.89 -2.45 15.51
C SER A 222 -24.43 -2.51 15.47
N LYS A 223 -25.02 -3.63 15.07
CA LYS A 223 -26.48 -3.82 15.02
C LYS A 223 -27.10 -4.61 16.17
N THR A 224 -26.32 -5.25 17.04
CA THR A 224 -26.85 -5.93 18.23
C THR A 224 -25.71 -6.27 19.17
N GLU A 225 -25.57 -5.50 20.26
CA GLU A 225 -25.33 -6.00 21.62
C GLU A 225 -25.23 -4.80 22.57
N ASN A 226 -26.40 -4.39 23.07
CA ASN A 226 -26.52 -3.84 24.41
C ASN A 226 -26.28 -4.98 25.42
N ASP A 227 -25.82 -4.59 26.61
CA ASP A 227 -25.87 -5.34 27.86
C ASP A 227 -24.69 -6.29 28.19
N LYS A 228 -23.60 -5.74 28.74
CA LYS A 228 -23.35 -5.72 30.20
C LYS A 228 -21.93 -5.25 30.55
N SER A 229 -21.91 -4.26 31.44
CA SER A 229 -20.81 -3.73 32.28
C SER A 229 -19.97 -4.82 32.98
N SER A 230 -18.71 -4.62 33.40
CA SER A 230 -18.26 -3.61 34.39
C SER A 230 -16.74 -3.67 34.71
N ILE A 231 -16.10 -2.48 34.82
CA ILE A 231 -15.12 -2.00 35.86
C ILE A 231 -13.82 -2.85 36.05
N SER A 232 -12.58 -2.34 35.91
CA SER A 232 -11.90 -1.38 36.79
C SER A 232 -10.48 -0.99 36.31
N SER A 233 -9.97 0.10 36.88
CA SER A 233 -8.78 0.92 36.64
C SER A 233 -7.40 0.40 37.09
N ASP A 234 -6.36 0.91 36.41
CA ASP A 234 -4.99 1.28 36.83
C ASP A 234 -4.19 0.42 37.83
N THR A 235 -3.01 -0.07 37.42
CA THR A 235 -1.69 0.37 37.95
C THR A 235 -0.50 -0.31 37.26
N LYS A 236 0.59 0.43 37.07
CA LYS A 236 1.93 -0.09 36.75
C LYS A 236 2.53 -0.81 37.96
N SER A 237 3.03 -2.03 37.78
CA SER A 237 4.09 -2.62 38.60
C SER A 237 4.88 -3.68 37.83
N ASN A 238 6.19 -3.74 38.11
CA ASN A 238 7.20 -4.58 37.45
C ASN A 238 7.11 -6.06 37.88
N HIS A 239 7.12 -6.97 36.89
CA HIS A 239 7.60 -8.38 36.87
C HIS A 239 6.97 -9.41 37.86
N PRO A 240 6.94 -10.74 37.56
CA PRO A 240 7.89 -11.51 36.74
C PRO A 240 7.29 -12.46 35.68
N ILE A 241 8.22 -13.01 34.90
CA ILE A 241 8.12 -14.08 33.91
C ILE A 241 7.44 -15.33 34.48
N GLY A 242 6.41 -15.83 33.82
CA GLY A 242 5.81 -17.14 34.08
C GLY A 242 4.38 -17.22 33.56
N ASP A 243 4.09 -18.24 32.74
CA ASP A 243 2.74 -18.70 32.37
C ASP A 243 2.04 -18.05 31.17
N ALA A 244 2.81 -17.73 30.13
CA ALA A 244 2.31 -17.68 28.74
C ALA A 244 2.89 -18.87 27.93
N ILE A 245 2.73 -20.08 28.46
CA ILE A 245 2.93 -21.33 27.71
C ILE A 245 1.61 -22.08 27.84
N VAL A 246 0.86 -22.09 26.74
CA VAL A 246 -0.23 -23.02 26.34
C VAL A 246 -1.34 -22.20 25.67
N ALA A 247 -1.05 -21.77 24.44
CA ALA A 247 -1.97 -21.62 23.32
C ALA A 247 -1.22 -20.97 22.14
N ILE A 248 -0.02 -21.47 21.84
CA ILE A 248 0.53 -21.32 20.48
C ILE A 248 -0.18 -22.43 19.70
N GLU A 249 -1.33 -22.10 19.10
CA GLU A 249 -1.83 -22.90 17.99
C GLU A 249 -0.68 -23.04 17.00
N GLU A 250 -0.34 -24.27 16.65
CA GLU A 250 0.70 -24.61 15.69
C GLU A 250 0.41 -23.90 14.36
N SER A 251 1.04 -22.74 14.14
CA SER A 251 0.97 -22.05 12.86
C SER A 251 1.56 -22.98 11.81
N LYS A 252 0.73 -23.37 10.84
CA LYS A 252 1.18 -24.11 9.65
C LYS A 252 2.32 -23.32 9.00
N LYS A 253 3.56 -23.81 9.12
CA LYS A 253 4.74 -23.28 8.42
C LYS A 253 4.48 -23.32 6.92
N SER A 254 4.15 -22.19 6.30
CA SER A 254 3.89 -22.12 4.86
C SER A 254 5.19 -21.99 4.10
N GLU A 255 5.51 -23.01 3.31
CA GLU A 255 6.62 -22.96 2.36
C GLU A 255 6.28 -22.05 1.17
N MET A 256 7.19 -21.17 0.77
CA MET A 256 7.00 -20.32 -0.42
C MET A 256 8.19 -20.36 -1.40
N THR A 257 7.93 -20.03 -2.65
CA THR A 257 8.86 -20.01 -3.78
C THR A 257 9.22 -18.58 -4.20
N LEU A 258 10.50 -18.35 -4.50
CA LEU A 258 11.04 -17.05 -4.89
C LEU A 258 11.57 -17.07 -6.33
N LEU A 259 11.15 -16.07 -7.11
CA LEU A 259 11.76 -15.66 -8.38
C LEU A 259 12.42 -14.28 -8.19
N ASP A 260 13.72 -14.19 -8.48
CA ASP A 260 14.47 -12.94 -8.39
C ASP A 260 14.94 -12.50 -9.78
N LEU A 261 14.39 -11.38 -10.23
CA LEU A 261 14.60 -10.76 -11.53
C LEU A 261 15.66 -9.67 -11.43
N TYR A 262 16.56 -9.61 -12.42
CA TYR A 262 17.72 -8.71 -12.39
C TYR A 262 18.60 -8.98 -11.17
N SER A 263 18.85 -10.26 -10.90
CA SER A 263 19.30 -10.69 -9.58
C SER A 263 20.71 -10.24 -9.22
N GLY A 264 21.53 -9.86 -10.20
CA GLY A 264 22.96 -9.71 -10.03
C GLY A 264 23.55 -10.97 -9.40
N CYS A 265 24.41 -10.79 -8.40
CA CYS A 265 24.96 -11.89 -7.61
C CYS A 265 23.99 -12.46 -6.55
N GLY A 266 22.74 -11.97 -6.46
CA GLY A 266 21.69 -12.50 -5.58
C GLY A 266 21.57 -11.84 -4.21
N ALA A 267 22.22 -10.69 -3.97
CA ALA A 267 22.26 -10.07 -2.65
C ALA A 267 20.86 -9.83 -2.04
N MET A 268 19.90 -9.34 -2.84
CA MET A 268 18.53 -9.11 -2.38
C MET A 268 17.81 -10.42 -2.05
N SER A 269 17.84 -11.42 -2.95
CA SER A 269 17.23 -12.72 -2.69
C SER A 269 17.83 -13.41 -1.45
N THR A 270 19.14 -13.30 -1.25
CA THR A 270 19.83 -13.89 -0.09
C THR A 270 19.41 -13.21 1.20
N GLY A 271 19.40 -11.87 1.23
CA GLY A 271 18.94 -11.10 2.39
C GLY A 271 17.48 -11.42 2.75
N LEU A 272 16.60 -11.49 1.76
CA LEU A 272 15.19 -11.88 1.94
C LEU A 272 15.06 -13.30 2.52
N SER A 273 15.82 -14.24 1.96
CA SER A 273 15.81 -15.64 2.42
C SER A 273 16.21 -15.76 3.88
N ILE A 274 17.31 -15.08 4.27
CA ILE A 274 17.78 -15.05 5.66
C ILE A 274 16.74 -14.41 6.58
N GLY A 275 16.14 -13.29 6.17
CA GLY A 275 15.08 -12.63 6.93
C GLY A 275 13.85 -13.52 7.14
N ALA A 276 13.39 -14.19 6.09
CA ALA A 276 12.23 -15.08 6.15
C ALA A 276 12.42 -16.26 7.12
N VAL A 277 13.64 -16.84 7.14
CA VAL A 277 14.00 -17.91 8.08
C VAL A 277 13.86 -17.44 9.53
N ILE A 278 14.27 -16.21 9.85
CA ILE A 278 14.12 -15.63 11.20
C ILE A 278 12.63 -15.46 11.55
N SER A 279 11.79 -15.11 10.58
CA SER A 279 10.34 -14.96 10.76
C SER A 279 9.56 -16.29 10.83
N GLY A 280 10.24 -17.44 10.80
CA GLY A 280 9.58 -18.75 10.85
C GLY A 280 8.87 -19.17 9.55
N VAL A 281 8.92 -18.33 8.51
CA VAL A 281 8.49 -18.67 7.15
C VAL A 281 9.60 -19.50 6.52
N LYS A 282 9.38 -20.81 6.44
CA LYS A 282 10.24 -21.65 5.61
C LYS A 282 9.97 -21.27 4.16
N LEU A 283 11.01 -21.14 3.37
CA LEU A 283 10.90 -21.14 1.94
C LEU A 283 11.58 -22.48 1.51
N LEU A 284 10.99 -23.25 0.60
CA LEU A 284 11.17 -24.72 0.45
C LEU A 284 12.59 -25.32 0.74
N PRO A 285 12.70 -26.39 1.57
CA PRO A 285 13.90 -27.21 1.71
C PRO A 285 13.93 -28.37 0.70
N LEU A 286 15.11 -28.74 0.23
CA LEU A 286 15.37 -30.11 -0.24
C LEU A 286 16.71 -30.55 0.35
N ILE A 287 16.63 -31.52 1.27
CA ILE A 287 17.67 -32.42 1.80
C ILE A 287 18.35 -32.00 3.13
N ASN A 288 18.37 -33.00 4.01
CA ASN A 288 18.90 -33.05 5.36
C ASN A 288 20.40 -32.70 5.48
N THR A 289 20.71 -32.15 6.65
CA THR A 289 22.02 -32.11 7.30
C THR A 289 23.00 -31.04 6.76
N ILE A 290 23.21 -30.00 7.57
CA ILE A 290 24.32 -29.02 7.50
C ILE A 290 24.31 -28.04 6.31
N SER A 291 23.35 -28.15 5.38
CA SER A 291 23.13 -27.16 4.31
C SER A 291 22.02 -26.14 4.66
N LEU A 292 22.07 -25.59 5.88
CA LEU A 292 21.06 -24.64 6.41
C LEU A 292 21.13 -23.25 5.77
N TYR A 293 22.15 -22.98 4.94
CA TYR A 293 22.42 -21.67 4.32
C TYR A 293 21.82 -21.49 2.92
N LEU A 294 21.19 -22.52 2.35
CA LEU A 294 21.18 -22.70 0.88
C LEU A 294 19.85 -23.19 0.29
N ALA A 295 18.76 -23.11 1.05
CA ALA A 295 17.44 -23.21 0.45
C ALA A 295 17.06 -21.83 -0.12
N ILE A 296 15.98 -21.72 -0.92
CA ILE A 296 15.14 -20.48 -1.02
C ILE A 296 15.28 -19.57 -2.27
N LYS A 297 15.88 -20.00 -3.38
CA LYS A 297 15.64 -19.35 -4.68
C LYS A 297 15.36 -20.40 -5.72
N ARG A 298 14.16 -20.38 -6.30
CA ARG A 298 13.76 -21.40 -7.28
C ARG A 298 14.13 -20.97 -8.69
N TRP A 299 14.05 -19.67 -8.97
CA TRP A 299 14.45 -19.10 -10.26
C TRP A 299 15.19 -17.77 -10.09
N ALA A 300 16.12 -17.54 -11.01
CA ALA A 300 16.94 -16.34 -11.10
C ALA A 300 17.01 -15.89 -12.55
N VAL A 301 16.95 -14.59 -12.80
CA VAL A 301 17.18 -14.05 -14.14
C VAL A 301 18.18 -12.90 -14.06
N ASP A 302 19.30 -13.06 -14.75
CA ASP A 302 20.26 -11.98 -15.01
C ASP A 302 20.89 -12.18 -16.40
N ILE A 303 21.27 -11.08 -17.04
CA ILE A 303 21.93 -11.10 -18.35
C ILE A 303 23.44 -11.25 -18.23
N ASN A 304 24.03 -10.87 -17.08
CA ASN A 304 25.47 -10.91 -16.88
C ASN A 304 25.92 -12.32 -16.47
N PRO A 305 26.73 -13.00 -17.29
CA PRO A 305 27.15 -14.38 -17.02
C PRO A 305 27.98 -14.52 -15.74
N HIS A 306 28.78 -13.51 -15.38
CA HIS A 306 29.57 -13.55 -14.14
C HIS A 306 28.70 -13.40 -12.90
N ALA A 307 27.61 -12.63 -13.00
CA ALA A 307 26.63 -12.48 -11.93
C ALA A 307 25.86 -13.80 -11.74
N CYS A 308 25.42 -14.42 -12.85
CA CYS A 308 24.81 -15.75 -12.86
C CYS A 308 25.73 -16.80 -12.26
N GLU A 309 27.01 -16.80 -12.62
CA GLU A 309 27.99 -17.75 -12.07
C GLU A 309 28.19 -17.55 -10.56
N SER A 310 28.34 -16.30 -10.11
CA SER A 310 28.43 -15.98 -8.69
C SER A 310 27.20 -16.47 -7.93
N LEU A 311 26.00 -16.24 -8.48
CA LEU A 311 24.76 -16.72 -7.90
C LEU A 311 24.75 -18.26 -7.85
N ARG A 312 25.11 -18.93 -8.95
CA ARG A 312 25.11 -20.39 -9.06
C ARG A 312 26.03 -21.04 -8.02
N LEU A 313 27.23 -20.49 -7.82
CA LEU A 313 28.19 -20.97 -6.82
C LEU A 313 27.67 -20.82 -5.39
N ASN A 314 26.88 -19.77 -5.12
CA ASN A 314 26.31 -19.50 -3.80
C ASN A 314 24.92 -20.13 -3.58
N HIS A 315 24.30 -20.71 -4.61
CA HIS A 315 22.91 -21.21 -4.59
C HIS A 315 22.75 -22.55 -5.35
N ALA A 316 23.63 -23.50 -5.08
CA ALA A 316 23.73 -24.74 -5.86
C ALA A 316 22.41 -25.54 -5.92
N LYS A 317 21.77 -25.57 -7.10
CA LYS A 317 20.85 -26.64 -7.52
C LYS A 317 21.09 -27.06 -8.98
N THR A 318 21.53 -28.32 -9.08
CA THR A 318 21.46 -29.31 -10.17
C THR A 318 21.81 -28.89 -11.61
N GLU A 319 22.93 -29.42 -12.10
CA GLU A 319 23.31 -29.47 -13.53
C GLU A 319 22.62 -30.62 -14.26
N VAL A 320 22.21 -30.40 -15.51
CA VAL A 320 21.77 -31.46 -16.45
C VAL A 320 22.90 -31.73 -17.45
N ARG A 321 23.17 -33.01 -17.77
CA ARG A 321 24.30 -33.45 -18.59
C ARG A 321 23.86 -34.40 -19.70
N TRP A 322 24.50 -34.29 -20.87
CA TRP A 322 24.35 -35.26 -21.96
C TRP A 322 25.15 -36.53 -21.68
N LYS A 323 24.57 -37.69 -22.00
CA LYS A 323 25.23 -38.98 -21.79
C LYS A 323 26.29 -39.20 -22.87
N GLY A 324 27.57 -39.12 -22.50
CA GLY A 324 28.71 -39.44 -23.36
C GLY A 324 29.53 -38.24 -23.85
N TYR A 325 29.17 -37.01 -23.47
CA TYR A 325 29.85 -35.77 -23.85
C TYR A 325 30.12 -34.90 -22.62
N GLY A 326 31.15 -34.07 -22.68
CA GLY A 326 31.50 -33.11 -21.63
C GLY A 326 30.69 -31.81 -21.74
N SER A 327 30.66 -30.99 -20.67
CA SER A 327 29.92 -29.70 -20.67
C SER A 327 30.43 -28.69 -21.70
N SER A 328 31.64 -28.90 -22.24
CA SER A 328 32.22 -28.08 -23.32
C SER A 328 31.64 -28.37 -24.70
N GLU A 329 30.84 -29.43 -24.84
CA GLU A 329 30.32 -29.92 -26.13
C GLU A 329 28.80 -29.67 -26.28
N ASP A 330 28.17 -29.05 -25.28
CA ASP A 330 26.76 -28.70 -25.32
C ASP A 330 26.51 -27.53 -26.30
N THR A 331 25.52 -27.66 -27.19
CA THR A 331 25.15 -26.62 -28.17
C THR A 331 23.70 -26.16 -27.98
N TRP A 332 23.41 -24.93 -28.41
CA TRP A 332 22.05 -24.40 -28.53
C TRP A 332 21.55 -24.59 -29.97
N GLU A 333 20.51 -25.40 -30.15
CA GLU A 333 19.93 -25.68 -31.46
C GLU A 333 18.55 -25.03 -31.64
N PRO A 334 18.23 -24.44 -32.80
CA PRO A 334 16.88 -23.93 -33.11
C PRO A 334 15.82 -25.04 -33.10
N ILE A 335 14.60 -24.72 -32.65
CA ILE A 335 13.52 -25.71 -32.52
C ILE A 335 13.11 -26.31 -33.87
N GLU A 336 13.25 -25.55 -34.96
CA GLU A 336 12.97 -25.98 -36.33
C GLU A 336 13.93 -27.10 -36.76
N GLY A 337 15.18 -27.05 -36.31
CA GLY A 337 16.21 -28.07 -36.55
C GLY A 337 15.97 -29.38 -35.80
N LEU A 338 15.11 -29.36 -34.77
CA LEU A 338 14.85 -30.49 -33.88
C LEU A 338 13.57 -31.27 -34.24
N SER A 339 13.02 -31.07 -35.44
CA SER A 339 11.77 -31.69 -35.90
C SER A 339 11.77 -33.23 -35.86
N GLN A 340 12.95 -33.87 -35.94
CA GLN A 340 13.13 -35.32 -35.84
C GLN A 340 13.32 -35.83 -34.40
N CYS A 341 13.49 -34.93 -33.43
CA CYS A 341 13.80 -35.25 -32.03
C CYS A 341 12.56 -35.15 -31.10
N LYS A 342 11.35 -35.33 -31.63
CA LYS A 342 10.08 -35.06 -30.91
C LYS A 342 9.96 -35.79 -29.57
N GLU A 343 10.36 -37.06 -29.49
CA GLU A 343 10.30 -37.81 -28.21
C GLU A 343 11.28 -37.25 -27.17
N LYS A 344 12.45 -36.76 -27.59
CA LYS A 344 13.41 -36.12 -26.69
C LYS A 344 12.94 -34.75 -26.23
N LEU A 345 12.31 -33.97 -27.11
CA LEU A 345 11.64 -32.74 -26.73
C LEU A 345 10.52 -33.00 -25.72
N LYS A 346 9.69 -34.03 -25.97
CA LYS A 346 8.63 -34.44 -25.03
C LYS A 346 9.18 -34.89 -23.69
N GLU A 347 10.25 -35.68 -23.67
CA GLU A 347 10.95 -36.10 -22.46
C GLU A 347 11.48 -34.90 -21.67
N PHE A 348 12.18 -33.97 -22.34
CA PHE A 348 12.70 -32.73 -21.76
C PHE A 348 11.59 -31.87 -21.16
N VAL A 349 10.52 -31.60 -21.92
CA VAL A 349 9.38 -30.79 -21.46
C VAL A 349 8.68 -31.48 -20.29
N THR A 350 8.41 -32.78 -20.37
CA THR A 350 7.72 -33.52 -19.29
C THR A 350 8.54 -33.51 -18.01
N LYS A 351 9.85 -33.75 -18.11
CA LYS A 351 10.77 -33.72 -16.97
C LYS A 351 10.90 -32.30 -16.42
N GLY A 352 11.07 -31.31 -17.29
CA GLY A 352 11.18 -29.91 -16.94
C GLY A 352 9.94 -29.39 -16.21
N TYR A 353 8.76 -29.73 -16.72
CA TYR A 353 7.46 -29.41 -16.09
C TYR A 353 7.36 -30.04 -14.70
N LYS A 354 7.63 -31.35 -14.57
CA LYS A 354 7.57 -32.04 -13.27
C LYS A 354 8.57 -31.48 -12.24
N SER A 355 9.76 -31.07 -12.69
CA SER A 355 10.79 -30.48 -11.83
C SER A 355 10.60 -28.97 -11.61
N LYS A 356 9.66 -28.33 -12.33
CA LYS A 356 9.46 -26.88 -12.43
C LYS A 356 10.76 -26.11 -12.73
N ILE A 357 11.45 -26.50 -13.82
CA ILE A 357 12.67 -25.80 -14.27
C ILE A 357 12.37 -24.36 -14.74
N LEU A 358 11.13 -24.08 -15.14
CA LEU A 358 10.59 -22.76 -15.44
C LEU A 358 9.28 -22.57 -14.66
N PRO A 359 8.97 -21.35 -14.20
CA PRO A 359 7.73 -21.07 -13.47
C PRO A 359 6.54 -20.93 -14.41
N LEU A 360 5.39 -21.44 -13.98
CA LEU A 360 4.07 -21.13 -14.56
C LEU A 360 3.24 -20.26 -13.61
N PRO A 361 2.14 -19.63 -14.07
CA PRO A 361 1.24 -18.92 -13.17
C PRO A 361 0.79 -19.81 -12.00
N GLY A 362 0.93 -19.30 -10.77
CA GLY A 362 0.67 -20.04 -9.53
C GLY A 362 1.86 -20.85 -8.97
N ASP A 363 2.99 -20.94 -9.69
CA ASP A 363 4.20 -21.60 -9.20
C ASP A 363 5.12 -20.69 -8.38
N VAL A 364 4.92 -19.36 -8.44
CA VAL A 364 5.76 -18.35 -7.81
C VAL A 364 4.96 -17.65 -6.73
N ASP A 365 5.41 -17.73 -5.48
CA ASP A 365 4.76 -17.04 -4.36
C ASP A 365 5.31 -15.63 -4.15
N PHE A 366 6.60 -15.42 -4.44
CA PHE A 366 7.29 -14.16 -4.22
C PHE A 366 8.11 -13.79 -5.45
N ILE A 367 7.95 -12.56 -5.95
CA ILE A 367 8.88 -11.96 -6.92
C ILE A 367 9.65 -10.82 -6.26
N CYS A 368 10.98 -10.83 -6.39
CA CYS A 368 11.77 -9.63 -6.13
C CYS A 368 12.56 -9.21 -7.37
N GLY A 369 12.94 -7.94 -7.45
CA GLY A 369 13.84 -7.49 -8.51
C GLY A 369 14.17 -6.00 -8.48
N GLY A 370 15.28 -5.66 -9.12
CA GLY A 370 15.76 -4.29 -9.29
C GLY A 370 15.79 -3.88 -10.76
N PRO A 371 14.63 -3.61 -11.42
CA PRO A 371 14.61 -3.31 -12.85
C PRO A 371 15.46 -2.07 -13.15
N PRO A 372 16.48 -2.18 -14.04
CA PRO A 372 17.38 -1.08 -14.31
C PRO A 372 16.63 0.04 -15.02
N CYS A 373 16.67 1.24 -14.42
CA CYS A 373 16.11 2.47 -14.98
C CYS A 373 17.25 3.44 -15.29
N GLN A 374 17.92 3.27 -16.43
CA GLN A 374 19.11 4.07 -16.76
C GLN A 374 18.76 5.48 -17.26
N GLY A 375 17.49 5.72 -17.64
CA GLY A 375 17.01 7.02 -18.07
C GLY A 375 16.91 8.04 -16.92
N VAL A 376 16.81 7.60 -15.66
CA VAL A 376 16.49 8.50 -14.53
C VAL A 376 17.70 9.09 -13.82
N SER A 377 18.93 8.71 -14.19
CA SER A 377 20.16 9.10 -13.47
C SER A 377 21.17 9.86 -14.33
N GLY A 378 22.04 10.65 -13.66
CA GLY A 378 23.16 11.34 -14.29
C GLY A 378 22.76 12.30 -15.42
N PHE A 379 23.45 12.22 -16.56
CA PHE A 379 23.21 13.06 -17.74
C PHE A 379 21.84 12.83 -18.42
N ASN A 380 21.15 11.72 -18.13
CA ASN A 380 19.85 11.40 -18.73
C ASN A 380 18.66 12.02 -17.98
N ARG A 381 18.88 12.57 -16.78
CA ARG A 381 17.83 13.06 -15.85
C ARG A 381 16.90 14.15 -16.43
N PHE A 382 17.31 14.81 -17.51
CA PHE A 382 16.54 15.87 -18.18
C PHE A 382 16.09 15.50 -19.61
N ARG A 383 16.34 14.26 -20.05
CA ARG A 383 15.95 13.78 -21.38
C ARG A 383 14.65 12.97 -21.29
N ASN A 384 13.81 13.05 -22.33
CA ASN A 384 12.58 12.26 -22.49
C ASN A 384 11.60 12.34 -21.29
N GLN A 385 11.43 13.53 -20.71
CA GLN A 385 10.51 13.74 -19.59
C GLN A 385 9.03 13.67 -19.99
N GLU A 386 8.72 13.93 -21.27
CA GLU A 386 7.34 13.92 -21.80
C GLU A 386 6.79 12.49 -21.96
N ALA A 387 7.65 11.53 -22.32
CA ALA A 387 7.29 10.12 -22.47
C ALA A 387 8.35 9.18 -21.85
N PRO A 388 8.48 9.14 -20.50
CA PRO A 388 9.50 8.34 -19.83
C PRO A 388 9.50 6.84 -20.14
N LEU A 389 8.34 6.25 -20.44
CA LEU A 389 8.20 4.82 -20.70
C LEU A 389 8.55 4.44 -22.15
N ASP A 390 8.49 5.40 -23.08
CA ASP A 390 8.92 5.19 -24.47
C ASP A 390 10.45 5.15 -24.58
N ASP A 391 11.16 5.64 -23.56
CA ASP A 391 12.59 5.49 -23.47
C ASP A 391 12.95 4.01 -23.25
N VAL A 392 13.63 3.43 -24.23
CA VAL A 392 14.13 2.05 -24.22
C VAL A 392 14.92 1.74 -22.94
N LYS A 393 15.57 2.75 -22.32
CA LYS A 393 16.35 2.61 -21.08
C LYS A 393 15.51 2.40 -19.81
N ASN A 394 14.20 2.65 -19.88
CA ASN A 394 13.26 2.44 -18.77
C ASN A 394 12.33 1.23 -19.01
N ARG A 395 12.40 0.61 -20.20
CA ARG A 395 11.54 -0.51 -20.61
C ARG A 395 11.59 -1.72 -19.67
N GLN A 396 12.67 -1.91 -18.91
CA GLN A 396 12.78 -3.03 -17.98
C GLN A 396 11.78 -2.93 -16.80
N LEU A 397 11.29 -1.73 -16.47
CA LEU A 397 10.19 -1.56 -15.53
C LEU A 397 8.88 -2.13 -16.09
N LEU A 398 8.60 -1.94 -17.39
CA LEU A 398 7.46 -2.54 -18.07
C LEU A 398 7.53 -4.07 -18.00
N VAL A 399 8.68 -4.62 -18.43
CA VAL A 399 8.91 -6.09 -18.43
C VAL A 399 8.76 -6.68 -17.03
N PHE A 400 9.26 -6.00 -15.98
CA PHE A 400 9.10 -6.44 -14.61
C PHE A 400 7.63 -6.52 -14.19
N MET A 401 6.85 -5.48 -14.50
CA MET A 401 5.41 -5.44 -14.20
C MET A 401 4.62 -6.48 -15.01
N ASP A 402 4.99 -6.72 -16.27
CA ASP A 402 4.33 -7.71 -17.13
C ASP A 402 4.59 -9.15 -16.64
N ILE A 403 5.79 -9.43 -16.09
CA ILE A 403 6.07 -10.72 -15.45
C ILE A 403 5.23 -10.91 -14.18
N ILE A 404 5.04 -9.85 -13.38
CA ILE A 404 4.15 -9.88 -12.21
C ILE A 404 2.72 -10.14 -12.65
N GLU A 405 2.23 -9.45 -13.68
CA GLU A 405 0.88 -9.63 -14.21
C GLU A 405 0.63 -11.05 -14.72
N HIS A 406 1.64 -11.64 -15.37
CA HIS A 406 1.58 -12.99 -15.89
C HIS A 406 1.60 -14.05 -14.79
N LEU A 407 2.56 -13.95 -13.86
CA LEU A 407 2.80 -15.00 -12.85
C LEU A 407 1.94 -14.85 -11.59
N LYS A 408 1.43 -13.64 -11.32
CA LYS A 408 0.56 -13.27 -10.18
C LYS A 408 1.07 -13.80 -8.83
N PRO A 409 2.30 -13.44 -8.41
CA PRO A 409 2.85 -13.91 -7.14
C PRO A 409 2.06 -13.35 -5.95
N ARG A 410 2.06 -14.05 -4.81
CA ARG A 410 1.44 -13.56 -3.57
C ARG A 410 2.08 -12.28 -3.05
N TYR A 411 3.40 -12.16 -3.19
CA TYR A 411 4.16 -10.97 -2.77
C TYR A 411 5.10 -10.49 -3.86
N VAL A 412 5.33 -9.17 -3.89
CA VAL A 412 6.26 -8.49 -4.78
C VAL A 412 7.14 -7.56 -3.94
N LEU A 413 8.45 -7.57 -4.22
CA LEU A 413 9.38 -6.53 -3.74
C LEU A 413 10.20 -5.97 -4.89
N MET A 414 9.95 -4.73 -5.26
CA MET A 414 10.76 -3.99 -6.22
C MET A 414 11.73 -3.06 -5.49
N GLU A 415 13.02 -3.15 -5.80
CA GLU A 415 14.04 -2.20 -5.37
C GLU A 415 14.38 -1.23 -6.51
N ASN A 416 14.65 0.03 -6.17
CA ASN A 416 15.24 0.96 -7.13
C ASN A 416 15.97 2.14 -6.48
N VAL A 417 16.66 2.93 -7.30
CA VAL A 417 17.28 4.19 -6.89
C VAL A 417 16.23 5.25 -6.55
N VAL A 418 16.57 6.17 -5.63
CA VAL A 418 15.69 7.27 -5.19
C VAL A 418 15.26 8.18 -6.34
N ASP A 419 16.08 8.30 -7.39
CA ASP A 419 15.77 9.15 -8.53
C ASP A 419 14.51 8.71 -9.30
N ILE A 420 14.03 7.46 -9.12
CA ILE A 420 12.75 7.00 -9.66
C ILE A 420 11.55 7.83 -9.15
N LEU A 421 11.69 8.43 -7.95
CA LEU A 421 10.68 9.29 -7.32
C LEU A 421 10.85 10.78 -7.67
N LYS A 422 11.98 11.15 -8.28
CA LYS A 422 12.32 12.55 -8.61
C LYS A 422 12.17 12.84 -10.10
N PHE A 423 12.60 11.90 -10.94
CA PHE A 423 12.60 12.06 -12.38
C PHE A 423 11.18 12.22 -12.92
N ALA A 424 10.96 13.23 -13.79
CA ALA A 424 9.66 13.55 -14.37
C ALA A 424 8.51 13.61 -13.33
N GLY A 425 8.73 14.29 -12.19
CA GLY A 425 7.72 14.37 -11.13
C GLY A 425 7.43 13.03 -10.42
N GLY A 426 8.35 12.08 -10.50
CA GLY A 426 8.23 10.73 -9.94
C GLY A 426 7.50 9.74 -10.84
N PHE A 427 7.35 10.04 -12.13
CA PHE A 427 6.54 9.29 -13.10
C PHE A 427 6.71 7.78 -13.02
N LEU A 428 7.96 7.27 -13.00
CA LEU A 428 8.22 5.83 -12.96
C LEU A 428 7.82 5.20 -11.61
N GLY A 429 8.01 5.91 -10.50
CA GLY A 429 7.56 5.45 -9.19
C GLY A 429 6.03 5.38 -9.10
N ARG A 430 5.34 6.40 -9.65
CA ARG A 430 3.87 6.45 -9.77
C ARG A 430 3.33 5.34 -10.66
N TYR A 431 3.99 5.11 -11.79
CA TYR A 431 3.66 4.03 -12.71
C TYR A 431 3.76 2.67 -12.02
N ALA A 432 4.86 2.43 -11.29
CA ALA A 432 5.09 1.15 -10.63
C ALA A 432 4.02 0.83 -9.57
N ILE A 433 3.65 1.81 -8.73
CA ILE A 433 2.58 1.61 -7.75
C ILE A 433 1.21 1.53 -8.43
N GLY A 434 0.96 2.34 -9.48
CA GLY A 434 -0.26 2.30 -10.28
C GLY A 434 -0.49 0.94 -10.95
N ARG A 435 0.55 0.32 -11.52
CA ARG A 435 0.48 -1.04 -12.09
C ARG A 435 0.09 -2.06 -11.02
N LEU A 436 0.72 -2.05 -9.83
CA LEU A 436 0.34 -2.97 -8.75
C LEU A 436 -1.13 -2.79 -8.34
N VAL A 437 -1.58 -1.55 -8.12
CA VAL A 437 -2.97 -1.26 -7.74
C VAL A 437 -3.96 -1.64 -8.85
N SER A 438 -3.60 -1.44 -10.13
CA SER A 438 -4.40 -1.86 -11.29
C SER A 438 -4.55 -3.37 -11.38
N MET A 439 -3.51 -4.11 -10.98
CA MET A 439 -3.51 -5.58 -10.86
C MET A 439 -4.17 -6.06 -9.55
N ASN A 440 -4.85 -5.17 -8.81
CA ASN A 440 -5.54 -5.44 -7.55
C ASN A 440 -4.61 -5.81 -6.37
N TYR A 441 -3.32 -5.52 -6.45
CA TYR A 441 -2.41 -5.69 -5.32
C TYR A 441 -2.61 -4.58 -4.29
N GLN A 442 -2.54 -4.96 -3.02
CA GLN A 442 -2.16 -4.01 -1.97
C GLN A 442 -0.74 -3.56 -2.25
N ALA A 443 -0.43 -2.29 -2.00
CA ALA A 443 0.87 -1.73 -2.33
C ALA A 443 1.33 -0.70 -1.30
N ARG A 444 2.64 -0.62 -1.07
CA ARG A 444 3.23 0.46 -0.27
C ARG A 444 4.65 0.76 -0.69
N LEU A 445 5.05 2.01 -0.55
CA LEU A 445 6.36 2.49 -0.99
C LEU A 445 7.10 3.16 0.16
N GLY A 446 8.36 2.77 0.35
CA GLY A 446 9.23 3.32 1.38
C GLY A 446 10.64 3.54 0.88
N MET A 447 11.40 4.34 1.64
CA MET A 447 12.84 4.51 1.44
C MET A 447 13.59 3.98 2.65
N MET A 448 14.70 3.30 2.40
CA MET A 448 15.54 2.74 3.45
C MET A 448 16.99 3.12 3.17
N ALA A 449 17.69 3.57 4.21
CA ALA A 449 19.12 3.86 4.15
C ALA A 449 19.90 2.68 4.73
N ALA A 450 20.77 2.07 3.93
CA ALA A 450 21.54 0.89 4.32
C ALA A 450 22.35 1.09 5.61
N GLY A 451 22.85 2.30 5.86
CA GLY A 451 23.61 2.63 7.06
C GLY A 451 22.81 2.50 8.37
N SER A 452 21.48 2.63 8.30
CA SER A 452 20.59 2.37 9.44
C SER A 452 20.50 0.90 9.82
N TYR A 453 21.02 0.00 8.97
CA TYR A 453 21.01 -1.45 9.14
C TYR A 453 22.43 -2.03 9.36
N GLY A 454 23.36 -1.22 9.89
CA GLY A 454 24.67 -1.69 10.35
C GLY A 454 25.78 -1.71 9.31
N LEU A 455 25.58 -1.07 8.15
CA LEU A 455 26.61 -0.94 7.12
C LEU A 455 27.33 0.43 7.20
N PRO A 456 28.66 0.49 7.05
CA PRO A 456 29.41 1.76 7.02
C PRO A 456 29.28 2.46 5.66
N GLN A 457 28.05 2.58 5.16
CA GLN A 457 27.73 3.20 3.88
C GLN A 457 26.39 3.94 3.95
N PHE A 458 26.36 5.16 3.43
CA PHE A 458 25.10 5.88 3.19
C PHE A 458 24.56 5.53 1.79
N ARG A 459 23.71 4.49 1.72
CA ARG A 459 23.05 4.06 0.48
C ARG A 459 21.55 4.05 0.68
N MET A 460 20.88 5.08 0.17
CA MET A 460 19.42 5.17 0.21
C MET A 460 18.80 4.53 -1.04
N ARG A 461 17.75 3.73 -0.84
CA ARG A 461 17.02 3.02 -1.89
C ARG A 461 15.53 3.02 -1.63
N VAL A 462 14.77 2.90 -2.71
CA VAL A 462 13.30 2.81 -2.70
C VAL A 462 12.93 1.34 -2.75
N PHE A 463 11.95 0.98 -1.93
CA PHE A 463 11.37 -0.35 -1.87
C PHE A 463 9.85 -0.22 -2.06
N LEU A 464 9.33 -0.87 -3.09
CA LEU A 464 7.90 -0.98 -3.36
C LEU A 464 7.46 -2.41 -3.08
N TRP A 465 6.56 -2.54 -2.11
CA TRP A 465 5.91 -3.79 -1.76
C TRP A 465 4.60 -3.92 -2.52
N GLY A 466 4.32 -5.14 -2.99
CA GLY A 466 3.01 -5.58 -3.43
C GLY A 466 2.59 -6.83 -2.66
N ALA A 467 1.32 -6.94 -2.29
CA ALA A 467 0.74 -8.17 -1.75
C ALA A 467 -0.60 -8.43 -2.45
N CYS A 468 -0.87 -9.69 -2.80
CA CYS A 468 -2.16 -10.09 -3.33
C CYS A 468 -3.28 -9.70 -2.36
N PRO A 469 -4.51 -9.47 -2.85
CA PRO A 469 -5.62 -9.13 -1.97
C PRO A 469 -5.97 -10.22 -0.94
N THR A 470 -5.50 -11.46 -1.09
CA THR A 470 -5.75 -12.54 -0.12
C THR A 470 -4.75 -12.61 1.01
N GLU A 471 -3.72 -11.76 0.99
CA GLU A 471 -2.62 -11.69 1.96
C GLU A 471 -2.76 -10.46 2.87
#